data_AF-A0A9E5RUT5-F1
#
_entry.id   AF-A0A9E5RUT5-F1
#
_cell.length_a   1.000
_cell.length_b   1.000
_cell.length_c   1.000
_cell.angle_alpha   90.00
_cell.angle_beta   90.00
_cell.angle_gamma   90.00
#
_symmetry.space_group_name_H-M   'P 1'
#
loop_
_entity.id
_entity.type
_entity.pdbx_description
1 polymer ?
#
loop_
_entity_poly.entity_id
_entity_poly.type
_entity_poly.pdbx_seq_one_letter_code
_entity_poly.pdbx_strand_id
1 'polypeptide(L)'
;MSENNNLPLRSPDDIDLKTFNAIKSFDYRDGKPIKDMRRLFHKQIILDDETILNVETIKIPGYIGIANLEYLADPDNKEVSGHDDIAKFLDEYGLLVCTYVYHKDVYGKIIDLRWSLLGESEQYELMETIIKGGGHHAGAIVPAMRDKKSYGFLNEPDYYHDGLFGDAGFMAVGQRLVFPEFVSKEQALGYTNSIVCWLGLMNSFVEFSENDFNGGDPLSVVDRVSLKEFLKNCVLAALGSIDAIDFLNSSENKAYCAEFIYIGLNTPVFPFNKQGLTLLLDGDEAKALEILKLQERQNSRKVNLLSKTSNNPEFKMFNIQMPLVPEDLPPLDVLMTQHGQTVDANSIPFPPFTLSQVVRRAIRTLLPRQTGVNDVLIAQAQANLFASLEPLIFKQLNINLPQPSGNPEGQFFNGNPNLPQPELDTRIGTVREFMAFVQNQIQQSHDSYEAFDAAIDVVMAKADEMLGANNAINFIPPRIYIDLGQNDGDNNLPQGWGFYLETVGALIYRGAIRDAAVVPQEELSSDDGNVDTDVPQTPNPDNKSSKQAFQTAAFNW
;
A
#
# COMPACT_ATOMS: atom_id res chain seq x y z
N MET A 1 -0.87 -5.35 35.88
CA MET A 1 0.08 -4.31 35.45
C MET A 1 0.56 -4.74 34.08
N SER A 2 -0.03 -4.20 33.01
CA SER A 2 0.37 -4.47 31.64
C SER A 2 1.62 -3.63 31.34
N GLU A 3 2.76 -4.28 31.16
CA GLU A 3 3.86 -3.62 30.45
C GLU A 3 3.31 -3.18 29.08
N ASN A 4 3.55 -1.93 28.71
CA ASN A 4 3.17 -1.39 27.41
C ASN A 4 3.96 -2.15 26.35
N ASN A 5 3.41 -3.25 25.83
CA ASN A 5 3.88 -3.98 24.65
C ASN A 5 3.68 -3.18 23.34
N ASN A 6 3.55 -1.85 23.43
CA ASN A 6 3.45 -1.02 22.25
C ASN A 6 4.80 -1.03 21.54
N LEU A 7 4.76 -1.15 20.21
CA LEU A 7 5.89 -0.84 19.34
C LEU A 7 6.62 0.42 19.85
N PRO A 8 7.97 0.47 19.81
CA PRO A 8 8.71 1.67 20.16
C PRO A 8 8.55 2.70 19.03
N LEU A 9 7.37 3.31 18.95
CA LEU A 9 7.07 4.36 18.00
C LEU A 9 7.90 5.58 18.37
N ARG A 10 8.88 5.86 17.53
CA ARG A 10 9.78 7.00 17.67
C ARG A 10 9.12 8.24 17.09
N SER A 11 9.31 9.35 17.78
CA SER A 11 8.82 10.64 17.33
C SER A 11 9.63 11.14 16.13
N PRO A 12 9.10 12.09 15.34
CA PRO A 12 9.86 12.78 14.31
C PRO A 12 11.18 13.41 14.81
N ASP A 13 11.25 13.80 16.09
CA ASP A 13 12.42 14.47 16.68
C ASP A 13 13.53 13.50 17.07
N ASP A 14 13.23 12.20 17.20
CA ASP A 14 14.21 11.15 17.48
C ASP A 14 15.06 10.79 16.24
N ILE A 15 14.73 11.35 15.08
CA ILE A 15 15.35 11.00 13.80
C ILE A 15 16.43 12.02 13.46
N ASP A 16 17.66 11.54 13.31
CA ASP A 16 18.76 12.37 12.88
C ASP A 16 18.64 12.68 11.38
N LEU A 17 18.17 13.90 11.06
CA LEU A 17 17.98 14.35 9.67
C LEU A 17 19.25 14.27 8.82
N LYS A 18 20.45 14.43 9.42
CA LYS A 18 21.71 14.34 8.69
C LYS A 18 21.96 12.92 8.20
N THR A 19 21.87 11.95 9.11
CA THR A 19 22.02 10.52 8.80
C THR A 19 20.89 10.06 7.88
N PHE A 20 19.65 10.44 8.18
CA PHE A 20 18.51 10.13 7.33
C PHE A 20 18.76 10.62 5.90
N ASN A 21 19.03 11.91 5.67
CA ASN A 21 19.24 12.46 4.33
C ASN A 21 20.51 11.95 3.62
N ALA A 22 21.51 11.46 4.36
CA ALA A 22 22.72 10.89 3.77
C ALA A 22 22.47 9.52 3.12
N ILE A 23 21.46 8.79 3.62
CA ILE A 23 21.06 7.50 3.07
C ILE A 23 20.25 7.74 1.79
N LYS A 24 20.67 7.14 0.68
CA LYS A 24 19.96 7.16 -0.60
C LYS A 24 19.29 5.81 -0.82
N SER A 25 18.08 5.79 -1.37
CA SER A 25 17.50 4.55 -1.89
C SER A 25 18.19 4.17 -3.21
N PHE A 26 18.00 2.92 -3.62
CA PHE A 26 18.47 2.42 -4.93
C PHE A 26 17.86 3.18 -6.11
N ASP A 27 16.67 3.78 -5.90
CA ASP A 27 15.87 4.48 -6.91
C ASP A 27 15.78 5.98 -6.69
N TYR A 28 16.80 6.57 -6.07
CA TYR A 28 16.77 7.99 -5.71
C TYR A 28 16.29 8.88 -6.88
N ARG A 29 15.16 9.57 -6.68
CA ARG A 29 14.45 10.38 -7.70
C ARG A 29 14.76 11.88 -7.63
N ASP A 30 15.98 12.24 -7.23
CA ASP A 30 16.44 13.65 -7.14
C ASP A 30 15.59 14.57 -6.23
N GLY A 31 14.94 14.01 -5.21
CA GLY A 31 14.19 14.78 -4.21
C GLY A 31 15.07 15.70 -3.36
N LYS A 32 14.42 16.66 -2.69
CA LYS A 32 15.09 17.62 -1.80
C LYS A 32 15.45 16.96 -0.47
N PRO A 33 16.51 17.41 0.22
CA PRO A 33 16.76 17.00 1.59
C PRO A 33 15.57 17.33 2.49
N ILE A 34 15.19 16.38 3.33
CA ILE A 34 14.10 16.55 4.30
C ILE A 34 14.57 17.52 5.38
N LYS A 35 13.74 18.53 5.62
CA LYS A 35 14.00 19.58 6.62
C LYS A 35 13.23 19.37 7.92
N ASP A 36 12.14 18.61 7.85
CA ASP A 36 11.25 18.33 8.97
C ASP A 36 10.58 16.98 8.73
N MET A 37 10.88 16.00 9.60
CA MET A 37 10.32 14.65 9.51
C MET A 37 8.79 14.66 9.68
N ARG A 38 8.20 15.66 10.34
CA ARG A 38 6.73 15.78 10.44
C ARG A 38 6.07 15.96 9.07
N ARG A 39 6.82 16.45 8.08
CA ARG A 39 6.32 16.74 6.73
C ARG A 39 6.68 15.66 5.71
N LEU A 40 7.23 14.52 6.13
CA LEU A 40 7.69 13.49 5.20
C LEU A 40 6.58 12.97 4.28
N PHE A 41 5.38 12.81 4.82
CA PHE A 41 4.20 12.30 4.10
C PHE A 41 3.31 13.41 3.52
N HIS A 42 3.83 14.63 3.49
CA HIS A 42 3.18 15.74 2.86
C HIS A 42 3.60 15.88 1.39
N LYS A 43 2.64 16.26 0.53
CA LYS A 43 2.89 16.59 -0.88
C LYS A 43 2.63 18.06 -1.15
N GLN A 44 3.48 18.65 -1.98
CA GLN A 44 3.31 20.03 -2.45
C GLN A 44 2.55 20.01 -3.77
N ILE A 45 1.43 20.73 -3.83
CA ILE A 45 0.54 20.72 -5.00
C ILE A 45 0.37 22.16 -5.50
N ILE A 46 0.71 22.42 -6.76
CA ILE A 46 0.46 23.70 -7.42
C ILE A 46 -0.94 23.68 -8.03
N LEU A 47 -1.73 24.71 -7.72
CA LEU A 47 -3.04 24.94 -8.33
C LEU A 47 -2.99 25.99 -9.45
N ASP A 48 -2.17 27.03 -9.27
CA ASP A 48 -1.95 28.14 -10.19
C ASP A 48 -0.55 28.77 -9.95
N ASP A 49 -0.25 29.87 -10.63
CA ASP A 49 1.08 30.51 -10.53
C ASP A 49 1.41 31.07 -9.14
N GLU A 50 0.43 31.21 -8.24
CA GLU A 50 0.58 31.84 -6.92
C GLU A 50 0.25 30.90 -5.75
N THR A 51 -0.43 29.77 -6.02
CA THR A 51 -1.04 28.91 -5.00
C THR A 51 -0.36 27.54 -4.95
N ILE A 52 0.33 27.28 -3.82
CA ILE A 52 0.90 25.98 -3.49
C ILE A 52 0.24 25.45 -2.22
N LEU A 53 -0.45 24.32 -2.33
CA LEU A 53 -0.97 23.57 -1.19
C LEU A 53 0.09 22.62 -0.64
N ASN A 54 0.01 22.40 0.67
CA ASN A 54 0.82 21.41 1.37
C ASN A 54 -0.12 20.43 2.08
N VAL A 55 -0.27 19.23 1.53
CA VAL A 55 -1.32 18.28 1.93
C VAL A 55 -0.69 17.04 2.54
N GLU A 56 -1.10 16.69 3.75
CA GLU A 56 -0.75 15.41 4.38
C GLU A 56 -1.50 14.28 3.68
N THR A 57 -0.76 13.35 3.05
CA THR A 57 -1.37 12.28 2.24
C THR A 57 -1.43 10.94 2.94
N ILE A 58 -0.60 10.75 3.96
CA ILE A 58 -0.56 9.56 4.80
C ILE A 58 -0.30 10.02 6.24
N LYS A 59 -1.21 9.67 7.14
CA LYS A 59 -1.00 9.84 8.59
C LYS A 59 -0.19 8.67 9.13
N ILE A 60 0.91 8.95 9.81
CA ILE A 60 1.69 7.91 10.51
C ILE A 60 1.75 8.22 12.01
N PRO A 61 1.57 7.23 12.90
CA PRO A 61 1.63 7.46 14.35
C PRO A 61 3.05 7.67 14.86
N GLY A 62 4.06 7.25 14.10
CA GLY A 62 5.47 7.36 14.43
C GLY A 62 6.35 6.53 13.52
N TYR A 63 7.61 6.37 13.92
CA TYR A 63 8.64 5.68 13.14
C TYR A 63 9.15 4.44 13.87
N ILE A 64 9.41 3.38 13.11
CA ILE A 64 9.88 2.09 13.60
C ILE A 64 11.24 1.81 12.96
N GLY A 65 12.24 1.46 13.76
CA GLY A 65 13.56 1.13 13.27
C GLY A 65 13.61 -0.25 12.63
N ILE A 66 14.12 -0.34 11.42
CA ILE A 66 14.37 -1.59 10.71
C ILE A 66 15.79 -1.60 10.12
N ALA A 67 16.51 -2.72 10.22
CA ALA A 67 17.77 -2.92 9.52
C ALA A 67 18.04 -4.41 9.31
N ASN A 68 18.49 -4.82 8.12
CA ASN A 68 18.82 -6.23 7.87
C ASN A 68 20.00 -6.72 8.74
N LEU A 69 20.86 -5.81 9.21
CA LEU A 69 21.93 -6.10 10.17
C LEU A 69 21.38 -6.32 11.58
N GLU A 70 21.90 -7.34 12.26
CA GLU A 70 21.54 -7.63 13.65
C GLU A 70 21.93 -6.48 14.59
N TYR A 71 23.14 -5.94 14.43
CA TYR A 71 23.65 -4.80 15.21
C TYR A 71 24.22 -3.73 14.29
N LEU A 72 24.03 -2.47 14.69
CA LEU A 72 24.56 -1.30 14.00
C LEU A 72 24.78 -0.15 15.00
N ALA A 73 25.54 0.86 14.58
CA ALA A 73 25.68 2.09 15.34
C ALA A 73 24.51 3.05 15.03
N ASP A 74 23.95 3.65 16.08
CA ASP A 74 23.03 4.78 15.95
C ASP A 74 23.80 6.10 15.72
N PRO A 75 23.10 7.25 15.53
CA PRO A 75 23.77 8.53 15.27
C PRO A 75 24.70 9.03 16.40
N ASP A 76 24.58 8.46 17.61
CA ASP A 76 25.41 8.75 18.78
C ASP A 76 26.51 7.70 19.01
N ASN A 77 26.74 6.83 18.01
CA ASN A 77 27.69 5.70 18.04
C ASN A 77 27.38 4.66 19.12
N LYS A 78 26.13 4.57 19.58
CA LYS A 78 25.69 3.48 20.45
C LYS A 78 25.35 2.26 19.61
N GLU A 79 25.80 1.08 20.05
CA GLU A 79 25.37 -0.18 19.43
C GLU A 79 23.89 -0.43 19.74
N VAL A 80 23.10 -0.61 18.69
CA VAL A 80 21.66 -0.86 18.74
C VAL A 80 21.31 -2.06 17.87
N SER A 81 20.26 -2.80 18.26
CA SER A 81 19.75 -3.91 17.44
C SER A 81 18.93 -3.39 16.27
N GLY A 82 19.16 -3.95 15.08
CA GLY A 82 18.38 -3.70 13.88
C GLY A 82 17.07 -4.50 13.81
N HIS A 83 16.96 -5.58 14.60
CA HIS A 83 15.83 -6.52 14.55
C HIS A 83 14.88 -6.39 15.73
N ASP A 84 15.32 -5.88 16.88
CA ASP A 84 14.57 -5.95 18.14
C ASP A 84 13.18 -5.31 18.06
N ASP A 85 13.06 -4.14 17.44
CA ASP A 85 11.79 -3.39 17.35
C ASP A 85 10.76 -4.18 16.53
N ILE A 86 11.19 -4.84 15.45
CA ILE A 86 10.34 -5.68 14.60
C ILE A 86 10.06 -7.03 15.26
N ALA A 87 11.06 -7.67 15.87
CA ALA A 87 10.92 -8.97 16.51
C ALA A 87 9.88 -8.95 17.65
N LYS A 88 9.89 -7.89 18.48
CA LYS A 88 8.87 -7.69 19.54
C LYS A 88 7.46 -7.61 18.98
N PHE A 89 7.28 -6.94 17.85
CA PHE A 89 5.98 -6.83 17.21
C PHE A 89 5.52 -8.18 16.65
N LEU A 90 6.42 -8.91 15.98
CA LEU A 90 6.10 -10.21 15.40
C LEU A 90 5.82 -11.28 16.46
N ASP A 91 6.41 -11.19 17.65
CA ASP A 91 6.08 -12.06 18.78
C ASP A 91 4.61 -11.92 19.23
N GLU A 92 4.02 -10.73 19.09
CA GLU A 92 2.62 -10.48 19.49
C GLU A 92 1.63 -10.66 18.33
N TYR A 93 1.98 -10.20 17.13
CA TYR A 93 1.05 -10.11 15.99
C TYR A 93 1.33 -11.11 14.87
N GLY A 94 2.48 -11.79 14.87
CA GLY A 94 2.87 -12.80 13.88
C GLY A 94 3.17 -12.30 12.46
N LEU A 95 2.65 -11.14 12.07
CA LEU A 95 2.72 -10.62 10.70
C LEU A 95 2.68 -9.09 10.69
N LEU A 96 3.56 -8.46 9.90
CA LEU A 96 3.50 -7.05 9.58
C LEU A 96 3.40 -6.87 8.05
N VAL A 97 2.27 -6.33 7.58
CA VAL A 97 2.09 -5.97 6.16
C VAL A 97 2.80 -4.66 5.90
N CYS A 98 3.57 -4.59 4.82
CA CYS A 98 4.39 -3.42 4.51
C CYS A 98 4.18 -2.98 3.07
N THR A 99 3.96 -1.69 2.87
CA THR A 99 3.94 -1.06 1.54
C THR A 99 5.14 -0.13 1.42
N TYR A 100 6.02 -0.39 0.45
CA TYR A 100 7.15 0.48 0.13
C TYR A 100 6.67 1.85 -0.36
N VAL A 101 7.39 2.91 0.00
CA VAL A 101 7.06 4.28 -0.38
C VAL A 101 8.30 5.12 -0.71
N TYR A 102 8.34 5.75 -1.89
CA TYR A 102 9.36 6.69 -2.36
C TYR A 102 9.30 8.08 -1.70
N HIS A 103 8.51 8.28 -0.64
CA HIS A 103 8.26 9.62 -0.06
C HIS A 103 9.54 10.37 0.31
N LYS A 104 10.58 9.64 0.74
CA LYS A 104 11.91 10.21 0.99
C LYS A 104 12.56 10.77 -0.28
N ASP A 105 12.52 9.99 -1.36
CA ASP A 105 13.24 10.29 -2.60
C ASP A 105 12.51 11.30 -3.49
N VAL A 106 11.21 11.49 -3.28
CA VAL A 106 10.40 12.51 -3.95
C VAL A 106 10.07 13.69 -3.04
N TYR A 107 10.69 13.78 -1.85
CA TYR A 107 10.40 14.84 -0.90
C TYR A 107 10.59 16.22 -1.52
N GLY A 108 9.56 17.07 -1.40
CA GLY A 108 9.57 18.42 -1.95
C GLY A 108 9.55 18.50 -3.49
N LYS A 109 9.33 17.36 -4.18
CA LYS A 109 8.88 17.33 -5.58
C LYS A 109 7.45 17.84 -5.61
N ILE A 110 7.17 18.68 -6.58
CA ILE A 110 5.89 19.37 -6.71
C ILE A 110 5.00 18.59 -7.67
N ILE A 111 3.73 18.46 -7.30
CA ILE A 111 2.66 17.98 -8.18
C ILE A 111 2.01 19.21 -8.82
N ASP A 112 2.18 19.38 -10.12
CA ASP A 112 1.62 20.52 -10.84
C ASP A 112 0.28 20.14 -11.49
N LEU A 113 -0.82 20.74 -11.01
CA LEU A 113 -2.17 20.48 -11.50
C LEU A 113 -2.76 21.65 -12.29
N ARG A 114 -1.92 22.63 -12.70
CA ARG A 114 -2.36 23.77 -13.51
C ARG A 114 -2.92 23.36 -14.87
N TRP A 115 -2.41 22.26 -15.43
CA TRP A 115 -2.71 21.82 -16.79
C TRP A 115 -3.40 20.45 -16.79
N SER A 116 -4.40 20.27 -17.65
CA SER A 116 -5.15 19.02 -17.82
C SER A 116 -4.47 18.03 -18.79
N LEU A 117 -3.52 18.50 -19.60
CA LEU A 117 -2.80 17.71 -20.60
C LEU A 117 -1.32 17.66 -20.23
N LEU A 118 -0.99 16.73 -19.34
CA LEU A 118 0.40 16.41 -19.00
C LEU A 118 1.02 15.55 -20.11
N GLY A 119 2.34 15.64 -20.31
CA GLY A 119 3.04 14.70 -21.18
C GLY A 119 2.96 13.26 -20.64
N GLU A 120 3.16 12.25 -21.48
CA GLU A 120 3.03 10.82 -21.08
C GLU A 120 3.88 10.48 -19.84
N SER A 121 5.12 11.00 -19.77
CA SER A 121 6.00 10.82 -18.61
C SER A 121 5.46 11.48 -17.34
N GLU A 122 4.88 12.67 -17.44
CA GLU A 122 4.33 13.41 -16.30
C GLU A 122 3.03 12.76 -15.80
N GLN A 123 2.21 12.24 -16.72
CA GLN A 123 1.03 11.44 -16.39
C GLN A 123 1.40 10.18 -15.62
N TYR A 124 2.43 9.45 -16.08
CA TYR A 124 2.92 8.27 -15.39
C TYR A 124 3.41 8.58 -13.97
N GLU A 125 4.24 9.62 -13.80
CA GLU A 125 4.73 10.02 -12.48
C GLU A 125 3.60 10.48 -11.53
N LEU A 126 2.61 11.20 -12.06
CA LEU A 126 1.45 11.62 -11.31
C LEU A 126 0.64 10.39 -10.85
N MET A 127 0.43 9.42 -11.73
CA MET A 127 -0.26 8.17 -11.42
C MET A 127 0.45 7.35 -10.35
N GLU A 128 1.77 7.15 -10.47
CA GLU A 128 2.60 6.50 -9.45
C GLU A 128 2.42 7.19 -8.09
N THR A 129 2.45 8.52 -8.10
CA THR A 129 2.36 9.33 -6.88
C THR A 129 0.96 9.29 -6.26
N ILE A 130 -0.10 9.16 -7.06
CA ILE A 130 -1.49 9.33 -6.63
C ILE A 130 -2.17 8.00 -6.38
N ILE A 131 -2.17 7.10 -7.35
CA ILE A 131 -2.88 5.82 -7.24
C ILE A 131 -2.08 4.86 -6.37
N LYS A 132 -0.76 4.86 -6.53
CA LYS A 132 0.12 3.97 -5.76
C LYS A 132 0.70 4.62 -4.50
N GLY A 133 0.37 5.89 -4.26
CA GLY A 133 0.87 6.63 -3.10
C GLY A 133 2.37 6.94 -3.19
N GLY A 134 2.97 6.85 -4.38
CA GLY A 134 4.41 6.87 -4.58
C GLY A 134 5.07 5.59 -4.08
N GLY A 135 4.40 4.45 -4.14
CA GLY A 135 4.87 3.17 -3.63
C GLY A 135 4.45 2.02 -4.53
N HIS A 136 5.39 1.19 -4.96
CA HIS A 136 5.15 0.18 -6.00
C HIS A 136 5.46 -1.25 -5.53
N HIS A 137 5.60 -1.47 -4.22
CA HIS A 137 5.75 -2.82 -3.67
C HIS A 137 4.98 -3.01 -2.37
N ALA A 138 4.41 -4.19 -2.22
CA ALA A 138 3.87 -4.68 -0.96
C ALA A 138 4.53 -6.01 -0.59
N GLY A 139 4.67 -6.25 0.71
CA GLY A 139 5.24 -7.48 1.25
C GLY A 139 4.78 -7.74 2.66
N ALA A 140 5.20 -8.90 3.17
CA ALA A 140 4.95 -9.31 4.55
C ALA A 140 6.28 -9.51 5.27
N ILE A 141 6.45 -8.84 6.41
CA ILE A 141 7.52 -9.15 7.36
C ILE A 141 6.97 -10.19 8.35
N VAL A 142 7.69 -11.30 8.48
CA VAL A 142 7.29 -12.46 9.29
C VAL A 142 8.43 -12.91 10.20
N PRO A 143 8.16 -13.67 11.28
CA PRO A 143 9.20 -14.23 12.11
C PRO A 143 10.19 -15.07 11.29
N ALA A 144 11.48 -14.85 11.54
CA ALA A 144 12.53 -15.70 11.01
C ALA A 144 13.46 -16.19 12.14
N MET A 145 13.94 -17.41 11.96
CA MET A 145 14.81 -18.12 12.89
C MET A 145 16.20 -18.27 12.29
N ARG A 146 17.07 -17.31 12.61
CA ARG A 146 18.52 -17.38 12.39
C ARG A 146 19.19 -17.83 13.70
N ASP A 147 20.36 -17.31 14.05
CA ASP A 147 21.00 -17.56 15.34
C ASP A 147 20.27 -16.88 16.51
N LYS A 148 19.59 -15.75 16.24
CA LYS A 148 18.69 -15.05 17.17
C LYS A 148 17.33 -14.80 16.51
N LYS A 149 16.36 -14.33 17.32
CA LYS A 149 15.07 -13.86 16.81
C LYS A 149 15.31 -12.75 15.81
N SER A 150 14.72 -12.91 14.63
CA SER A 150 14.87 -12.02 13.50
C SER A 150 13.53 -11.96 12.78
N TYR A 151 13.49 -11.18 11.72
CA TYR A 151 12.43 -11.23 10.72
C TYR A 151 12.96 -11.69 9.37
N GLY A 152 12.04 -12.09 8.50
CA GLY A 152 12.25 -12.35 7.08
C GLY A 152 11.08 -11.81 6.27
N PHE A 153 11.19 -11.87 4.95
CA PHE A 153 10.20 -11.31 4.04
C PHE A 153 9.51 -12.43 3.26
N LEU A 154 8.18 -12.35 3.16
CA LEU A 154 7.39 -13.15 2.24
C LEU A 154 6.85 -12.22 1.15
N ASN A 155 7.66 -12.06 0.12
CA ASN A 155 7.40 -11.54 -1.23
C ASN A 155 8.63 -11.88 -2.09
N GLU A 156 8.55 -11.80 -3.42
CA GLU A 156 9.77 -11.85 -4.24
C GLU A 156 10.55 -10.54 -4.05
N PRO A 157 11.87 -10.57 -3.81
CA PRO A 157 12.71 -9.39 -4.00
C PRO A 157 12.60 -9.00 -5.47
N ASP A 158 12.04 -7.83 -5.76
CA ASP A 158 12.07 -7.30 -7.11
C ASP A 158 13.55 -7.14 -7.50
N TYR A 159 14.05 -8.03 -8.35
CA TYR A 159 15.44 -8.03 -8.83
C TYR A 159 15.81 -6.72 -9.52
N TYR A 160 14.82 -5.90 -9.90
CA TYR A 160 15.05 -4.59 -10.49
C TYR A 160 15.50 -3.52 -9.47
N HIS A 161 15.22 -3.70 -8.17
CA HIS A 161 15.57 -2.73 -7.13
C HIS A 161 16.61 -3.23 -6.11
N ASP A 162 16.93 -4.53 -6.09
CA ASP A 162 17.92 -5.20 -5.21
C ASP A 162 17.78 -4.92 -3.69
N GLY A 163 16.75 -4.17 -3.28
CA GLY A 163 16.53 -3.70 -1.92
C GLY A 163 15.43 -4.48 -1.21
N LEU A 164 15.77 -5.07 -0.07
CA LEU A 164 14.82 -5.68 0.86
C LEU A 164 14.31 -4.62 1.85
N PHE A 165 13.14 -4.87 2.45
CA PHE A 165 12.72 -4.10 3.63
C PHE A 165 13.88 -4.14 4.66
N GLY A 166 14.32 -2.99 5.16
CA GLY A 166 15.46 -2.91 6.09
C GLY A 166 16.84 -2.75 5.46
N ASP A 167 16.95 -2.68 4.13
CA ASP A 167 18.13 -2.08 3.51
C ASP A 167 18.13 -0.56 3.73
N ALA A 168 19.33 0.02 3.82
CA ALA A 168 19.46 1.44 4.04
C ALA A 168 18.88 2.22 2.86
N GLY A 169 17.91 3.08 3.12
CA GLY A 169 17.29 3.95 2.12
C GLY A 169 15.91 3.45 1.69
N PHE A 170 15.58 2.21 2.04
CA PHE A 170 14.24 1.70 1.90
C PHE A 170 13.32 2.25 3.00
N MET A 171 12.12 2.66 2.64
CA MET A 171 11.10 3.13 3.58
C MET A 171 9.75 2.51 3.25
N ALA A 172 9.02 2.08 4.27
CA ALA A 172 7.70 1.51 4.11
C ALA A 172 6.71 2.02 5.15
N VAL A 173 5.43 1.90 4.85
CA VAL A 173 4.35 2.02 5.84
C VAL A 173 4.04 0.61 6.33
N GLY A 174 4.19 0.38 7.62
CA GLY A 174 3.90 -0.90 8.29
C GLY A 174 2.48 -0.90 8.85
N GLN A 175 1.79 -2.03 8.70
CA GLN A 175 0.40 -2.19 9.08
C GLN A 175 0.16 -3.54 9.73
N ARG A 176 -0.60 -3.52 10.83
CA ARG A 176 -1.01 -4.74 11.52
C ARG A 176 -2.40 -5.14 11.09
N LEU A 177 -2.67 -6.43 11.23
CA LEU A 177 -3.99 -6.98 10.99
C LEU A 177 -4.85 -6.86 12.26
N VAL A 178 -6.05 -6.31 12.12
CA VAL A 178 -7.02 -6.17 13.20
C VAL A 178 -8.23 -7.03 12.90
N PHE A 179 -8.56 -7.89 13.86
CA PHE A 179 -9.71 -8.78 13.80
C PHE A 179 -10.90 -8.16 14.55
N PRO A 180 -12.13 -8.59 14.24
CA PRO A 180 -13.31 -8.22 15.03
C PRO A 180 -13.13 -8.51 16.52
N GLU A 181 -13.73 -7.70 17.40
CA GLU A 181 -13.52 -7.75 18.85
C GLU A 181 -13.82 -9.12 19.50
N PHE A 182 -14.69 -9.93 18.88
CA PHE A 182 -15.02 -11.27 19.38
C PHE A 182 -13.93 -12.32 19.06
N VAL A 183 -12.98 -12.00 18.18
CA VAL A 183 -11.83 -12.86 17.89
C VAL A 183 -10.79 -12.68 18.99
N SER A 184 -10.52 -13.75 19.73
CA SER A 184 -9.48 -13.74 20.78
C SER A 184 -8.07 -13.50 20.21
N LYS A 185 -7.13 -13.08 21.07
CA LYS A 185 -5.73 -12.87 20.66
C LYS A 185 -5.10 -14.15 20.10
N GLU A 186 -5.40 -15.29 20.71
CA GLU A 186 -4.92 -16.60 20.29
C GLU A 186 -5.48 -17.00 18.91
N GLN A 187 -6.75 -16.72 18.66
CA GLN A 187 -7.35 -16.93 17.34
C GLN A 187 -6.77 -15.99 16.28
N ALA A 188 -6.58 -14.71 16.61
CA ALA A 188 -5.95 -13.73 15.73
C ALA A 188 -4.51 -14.16 15.36
N LEU A 189 -3.73 -14.65 16.34
CA LEU A 189 -2.41 -15.22 16.09
C LEU A 189 -2.49 -16.51 15.26
N GLY A 190 -3.50 -17.36 15.48
CA GLY A 190 -3.76 -18.54 14.67
C GLY A 190 -4.05 -18.22 13.20
N TYR A 191 -4.87 -17.20 12.94
CA TYR A 191 -5.17 -16.74 11.58
C TYR A 191 -3.96 -16.08 10.92
N THR A 192 -3.18 -15.26 11.63
CA THR A 192 -1.94 -14.68 11.09
C THR A 192 -0.91 -15.76 10.78
N ASN A 193 -0.74 -16.76 11.64
CA ASN A 193 0.08 -17.95 11.35
C ASN A 193 -0.40 -18.70 10.10
N SER A 194 -1.72 -18.83 9.94
CA SER A 194 -2.31 -19.41 8.73
C SER A 194 -1.96 -18.59 7.48
N ILE A 195 -2.03 -17.27 7.55
CA ILE A 195 -1.63 -16.37 6.45
C ILE A 195 -0.15 -16.59 6.12
N VAL A 196 0.74 -16.66 7.12
CA VAL A 196 2.19 -16.92 6.89
C VAL A 196 2.41 -18.27 6.19
N CYS A 197 1.69 -19.33 6.59
CA CYS A 197 1.76 -20.62 5.91
C CYS A 197 1.31 -20.55 4.46
N TRP A 198 0.20 -19.85 4.18
CA TRP A 198 -0.29 -19.64 2.82
C TRP A 198 0.70 -18.84 1.97
N LEU A 199 1.22 -17.73 2.48
CA LEU A 199 2.23 -16.93 1.80
C LEU A 199 3.49 -17.77 1.50
N GLY A 200 3.97 -18.59 2.45
CA GLY A 200 5.11 -19.48 2.21
C GLY A 200 4.86 -20.55 1.14
N LEU A 201 3.66 -21.12 1.11
CA LEU A 201 3.26 -22.09 0.07
C LEU A 201 3.13 -21.40 -1.29
N MET A 202 2.41 -20.28 -1.37
CA MET A 202 2.21 -19.53 -2.62
C MET A 202 3.53 -19.00 -3.19
N ASN A 203 4.44 -18.49 -2.36
CA ASN A 203 5.75 -17.96 -2.78
C ASN A 203 6.62 -19.01 -3.51
N SER A 204 6.27 -20.29 -3.41
CA SER A 204 6.95 -21.36 -4.12
C SER A 204 6.49 -21.56 -5.57
N PHE A 205 5.32 -21.04 -5.96
CA PHE A 205 4.69 -21.38 -7.24
C PHE A 205 4.08 -20.18 -7.97
N VAL A 206 3.74 -19.11 -7.27
CA VAL A 206 3.17 -17.91 -7.89
C VAL A 206 4.29 -17.08 -8.49
N GLU A 207 4.24 -16.89 -9.81
CA GLU A 207 5.11 -15.97 -10.53
C GLU A 207 4.56 -14.54 -10.45
N PHE A 208 5.46 -13.57 -10.31
CA PHE A 208 5.13 -12.16 -10.36
C PHE A 208 5.25 -11.64 -11.79
N SER A 209 4.27 -10.86 -12.25
CA SER A 209 4.33 -10.26 -13.59
C SER A 209 5.42 -9.17 -13.62
N GLU A 210 6.45 -9.38 -14.45
CA GLU A 210 7.50 -8.37 -14.68
C GLU A 210 6.89 -7.14 -15.36
N ASN A 211 7.10 -5.95 -14.79
CA ASN A 211 6.72 -4.65 -15.36
C ASN A 211 5.23 -4.44 -15.67
N ASP A 212 4.32 -5.32 -15.24
CA ASP A 212 2.90 -4.98 -15.26
C ASP A 212 2.52 -4.26 -13.97
N PHE A 213 2.80 -2.96 -13.99
CA PHE A 213 2.51 -1.97 -12.97
C PHE A 213 0.99 -1.76 -12.72
N ASN A 214 0.17 -2.79 -12.96
CA ASN A 214 -1.28 -2.94 -13.10
C ASN A 214 -1.89 -2.21 -14.30
N GLY A 215 -1.81 -2.82 -15.49
CA GLY A 215 -2.60 -2.38 -16.63
C GLY A 215 -2.65 -3.39 -17.79
N GLY A 216 -2.93 -4.64 -17.48
CA GLY A 216 -3.15 -5.68 -18.48
C GLY A 216 -3.64 -6.96 -17.85
N ASP A 217 -3.07 -7.32 -16.69
CA ASP A 217 -3.42 -8.55 -16.00
C ASP A 217 -4.75 -8.43 -15.23
N PRO A 218 -5.72 -9.33 -15.47
CA PRO A 218 -6.97 -9.34 -14.72
C PRO A 218 -6.72 -9.82 -13.29
N LEU A 219 -7.17 -9.06 -12.29
CA LEU A 219 -7.23 -9.53 -10.91
C LEU A 219 -8.00 -10.86 -10.86
N SER A 220 -7.29 -11.97 -10.70
CA SER A 220 -7.88 -13.31 -10.81
C SER A 220 -8.70 -13.67 -9.57
N VAL A 221 -8.35 -13.11 -8.41
CA VAL A 221 -8.99 -13.40 -7.11
C VAL A 221 -9.84 -12.21 -6.66
N VAL A 222 -11.15 -12.31 -6.90
CA VAL A 222 -12.12 -11.25 -6.56
C VAL A 222 -13.22 -11.71 -5.61
N ASP A 223 -13.37 -13.02 -5.46
CA ASP A 223 -14.45 -13.65 -4.70
C ASP A 223 -13.99 -14.98 -4.08
N ARG A 224 -14.89 -15.64 -3.36
CA ARG A 224 -14.55 -16.89 -2.67
C ARG A 224 -14.27 -18.05 -3.65
N VAL A 225 -14.91 -18.04 -4.81
CA VAL A 225 -14.78 -19.12 -5.81
C VAL A 225 -13.39 -19.07 -6.43
N SER A 226 -13.01 -17.89 -6.93
CA SER A 226 -11.69 -17.62 -7.49
C SER A 226 -10.58 -17.81 -6.46
N LEU A 227 -10.77 -17.37 -5.21
CA LEU A 227 -9.83 -17.63 -4.12
C LEU A 227 -9.63 -19.14 -3.89
N LYS A 228 -10.74 -19.90 -3.82
CA LYS A 228 -10.68 -21.35 -3.62
C LYS A 228 -9.93 -22.04 -4.76
N GLU A 229 -10.21 -21.68 -6.01
CA GLU A 229 -9.54 -22.23 -7.19
C GLU A 229 -8.03 -21.94 -7.16
N PHE A 230 -7.65 -20.68 -6.90
CA PHE A 230 -6.25 -20.27 -6.81
C PHE A 230 -5.49 -21.04 -5.72
N LEU A 231 -6.02 -21.06 -4.49
CA LEU A 231 -5.38 -21.75 -3.37
C LEU A 231 -5.33 -23.27 -3.56
N LYS A 232 -6.37 -23.86 -4.18
CA LYS A 232 -6.40 -25.29 -4.51
C LYS A 232 -5.30 -25.64 -5.51
N ASN A 233 -5.08 -24.82 -6.54
CA ASN A 233 -3.98 -25.03 -7.48
C ASN A 233 -2.61 -24.86 -6.80
N CYS A 234 -2.44 -23.90 -5.90
CA CYS A 234 -1.23 -23.78 -5.09
C CYS A 234 -0.95 -25.08 -4.29
N VAL A 235 -1.96 -25.64 -3.64
CA VAL A 235 -1.86 -26.90 -2.90
C VAL A 235 -1.53 -28.08 -3.83
N LEU A 236 -2.19 -28.19 -4.97
CA LEU A 236 -1.94 -29.28 -5.92
C LEU A 236 -0.53 -29.18 -6.54
N ALA A 237 -0.04 -27.97 -6.81
CA ALA A 237 1.33 -27.72 -7.25
C ALA A 237 2.35 -28.16 -6.18
N ALA A 238 2.06 -27.89 -4.90
CA ALA A 238 2.86 -28.38 -3.77
C ALA A 238 2.90 -29.92 -3.65
N LEU A 239 1.91 -30.61 -4.21
CA LEU A 239 1.87 -32.08 -4.32
C LEU A 239 2.44 -32.60 -5.65
N GLY A 240 2.94 -31.72 -6.53
CA GLY A 240 3.60 -32.07 -7.79
C GLY A 240 2.66 -32.20 -9.00
N SER A 241 1.46 -31.62 -8.97
CA SER A 241 0.58 -31.55 -10.13
C SER A 241 1.12 -30.59 -11.19
N ILE A 242 1.37 -31.10 -12.40
CA ILE A 242 1.82 -30.28 -13.54
C ILE A 242 0.71 -29.33 -14.00
N ASP A 243 -0.53 -29.82 -14.14
CA ASP A 243 -1.68 -28.99 -14.54
C ASP A 243 -1.88 -27.78 -13.61
N ALA A 244 -1.64 -27.97 -12.30
CA ALA A 244 -1.74 -26.88 -11.33
C ALA A 244 -0.60 -25.87 -11.44
N ILE A 245 0.61 -26.32 -11.80
CA ILE A 245 1.75 -25.45 -12.09
C ILE A 245 1.49 -24.66 -13.38
N ASP A 246 1.00 -25.33 -14.43
CA ASP A 246 0.64 -24.68 -15.70
C ASP A 246 -0.45 -23.63 -15.49
N PHE A 247 -1.47 -23.93 -14.67
CA PHE A 247 -2.49 -22.95 -14.27
C PHE A 247 -1.88 -21.71 -13.63
N LEU A 248 -0.96 -21.88 -12.66
CA LEU A 248 -0.33 -20.75 -11.94
C LEU A 248 0.64 -19.94 -12.82
N ASN A 249 1.18 -20.55 -13.87
CA ASN A 249 2.09 -19.90 -14.82
C ASN A 249 1.35 -19.18 -15.96
N SER A 250 0.04 -19.40 -16.12
CA SER A 250 -0.79 -18.64 -17.06
C SER A 250 -0.79 -17.16 -16.70
N SER A 251 -0.70 -16.28 -17.71
CA SER A 251 -0.65 -14.82 -17.54
C SER A 251 -1.75 -14.28 -16.62
N GLU A 252 -2.97 -14.78 -16.78
CA GLU A 252 -4.16 -14.37 -16.05
C GLU A 252 -4.18 -14.82 -14.58
N ASN A 253 -3.27 -15.70 -14.16
CA ASN A 253 -3.15 -16.19 -12.79
C ASN A 253 -1.81 -15.81 -12.14
N LYS A 254 -0.96 -15.05 -12.85
CA LYS A 254 0.17 -14.39 -12.20
C LYS A 254 -0.35 -13.35 -11.23
N ALA A 255 0.40 -13.11 -10.16
CA ALA A 255 0.00 -12.14 -9.15
C ALA A 255 1.06 -11.06 -9.03
N TYR A 256 0.64 -9.80 -9.01
CA TYR A 256 1.54 -8.73 -8.58
C TYR A 256 1.83 -8.82 -7.06
N CYS A 257 2.90 -8.19 -6.57
CA CYS A 257 3.30 -8.27 -5.16
C CYS A 257 2.22 -7.79 -4.17
N ALA A 258 1.41 -6.82 -4.55
CA ALA A 258 0.20 -6.46 -3.80
C ALA A 258 -0.80 -7.62 -3.81
N GLU A 259 -1.22 -8.09 -4.99
CA GLU A 259 -2.19 -9.19 -5.10
C GLU A 259 -1.80 -10.44 -4.33
N PHE A 260 -0.51 -10.80 -4.33
CA PHE A 260 0.03 -11.88 -3.50
C PHE A 260 -0.27 -11.70 -2.01
N ILE A 261 -0.03 -10.50 -1.46
CA ILE A 261 -0.37 -10.16 -0.08
C ILE A 261 -1.88 -10.16 0.13
N TYR A 262 -2.64 -9.58 -0.79
CA TYR A 262 -4.11 -9.56 -0.73
C TYR A 262 -4.73 -10.96 -0.72
N ILE A 263 -4.25 -11.88 -1.55
CA ILE A 263 -4.69 -13.28 -1.56
C ILE A 263 -4.37 -13.91 -0.20
N GLY A 264 -3.14 -13.68 0.30
CA GLY A 264 -2.71 -14.10 1.64
C GLY A 264 -3.68 -13.65 2.74
N LEU A 265 -4.01 -12.36 2.78
CA LEU A 265 -4.90 -11.77 3.78
C LEU A 265 -6.34 -12.31 3.70
N ASN A 266 -6.76 -12.83 2.54
CA ASN A 266 -8.08 -13.43 2.34
C ASN A 266 -8.14 -14.92 2.69
N THR A 267 -7.00 -15.59 2.92
CA THR A 267 -6.96 -17.01 3.27
C THR A 267 -7.56 -17.44 4.62
N PRO A 268 -7.91 -16.59 5.60
CA PRO A 268 -8.57 -17.03 6.85
C PRO A 268 -9.89 -17.82 6.68
N VAL A 269 -10.52 -17.78 5.49
CA VAL A 269 -11.67 -18.65 5.15
C VAL A 269 -11.28 -20.11 4.89
N PHE A 270 -9.98 -20.38 4.69
CA PHE A 270 -9.39 -21.71 4.58
C PHE A 270 -8.15 -21.80 5.49
N PRO A 271 -8.32 -21.88 6.83
CA PRO A 271 -7.19 -21.96 7.75
C PRO A 271 -6.21 -23.08 7.35
N PHE A 272 -4.91 -22.84 7.49
CA PHE A 272 -3.84 -23.80 7.17
C PHE A 272 -3.72 -24.90 8.24
N ASN A 273 -4.84 -25.55 8.54
CA ASN A 273 -4.95 -26.71 9.40
C ASN A 273 -5.69 -27.83 8.65
N LYS A 274 -5.82 -28.99 9.28
CA LYS A 274 -6.45 -30.16 8.63
C LYS A 274 -7.87 -29.86 8.16
N GLN A 275 -8.68 -29.15 8.96
CA GLN A 275 -10.06 -28.83 8.63
C GLN A 275 -10.16 -27.90 7.42
N GLY A 276 -9.42 -26.78 7.43
CA GLY A 276 -9.46 -25.79 6.36
C GLY A 276 -8.90 -26.33 5.04
N LEU A 277 -7.80 -27.08 5.07
CA LEU A 277 -7.24 -27.73 3.87
C LEU A 277 -8.17 -28.80 3.30
N THR A 278 -8.85 -29.57 4.15
CA THR A 278 -9.83 -30.58 3.69
C THR A 278 -11.03 -29.90 3.03
N LEU A 279 -11.50 -28.78 3.59
CA LEU A 279 -12.58 -27.97 3.02
C LEU A 279 -12.20 -27.39 1.64
N LEU A 280 -10.98 -26.85 1.52
CA LEU A 280 -10.43 -26.34 0.27
C LEU A 280 -10.36 -27.44 -0.80
N LEU A 281 -9.96 -28.64 -0.42
CA LEU A 281 -9.75 -29.80 -1.29
C LEU A 281 -11.00 -30.67 -1.49
N ASP A 282 -12.19 -30.09 -1.35
CA ASP A 282 -13.46 -30.77 -1.61
C ASP A 282 -13.64 -32.08 -0.81
N GLY A 283 -13.10 -32.13 0.42
CA GLY A 283 -13.19 -33.29 1.31
C GLY A 283 -12.00 -34.26 1.26
N ASP A 284 -10.96 -33.98 0.48
CA ASP A 284 -9.78 -34.86 0.36
C ASP A 284 -8.81 -34.71 1.56
N GLU A 285 -9.15 -35.38 2.66
CA GLU A 285 -8.37 -35.37 3.90
C GLU A 285 -6.94 -35.94 3.71
N ALA A 286 -6.77 -36.91 2.81
CA ALA A 286 -5.47 -37.54 2.59
C ALA A 286 -4.45 -36.53 2.04
N LYS A 287 -4.85 -35.72 1.04
CA LYS A 287 -4.01 -34.64 0.52
C LYS A 287 -3.77 -33.54 1.53
N ALA A 288 -4.78 -33.18 2.33
CA ALA A 288 -4.61 -32.21 3.41
C ALA A 288 -3.49 -32.64 4.38
N LEU A 289 -3.46 -33.92 4.76
CA LEU A 289 -2.40 -34.47 5.62
C LEU A 289 -1.02 -34.49 4.94
N GLU A 290 -0.95 -34.64 3.61
CA GLU A 290 0.32 -34.54 2.87
C GLU A 290 0.89 -33.12 2.88
N ILE A 291 0.03 -32.10 2.75
CA ILE A 291 0.44 -30.69 2.89
C ILE A 291 0.96 -30.38 4.29
N LEU A 292 0.28 -30.85 5.34
CA LEU A 292 0.76 -30.67 6.72
C LEU A 292 2.11 -31.38 6.96
N LYS A 293 2.37 -32.51 6.28
CA LYS A 293 3.70 -33.14 6.30
C LYS A 293 4.76 -32.31 5.56
N LEU A 294 4.40 -31.56 4.52
CA LEU A 294 5.32 -30.61 3.87
C LEU A 294 5.68 -29.47 4.81
N GLN A 295 4.70 -28.91 5.53
CA GLN A 295 4.93 -27.93 6.59
C GLN A 295 5.90 -28.47 7.66
N GLU A 296 5.68 -29.69 8.17
CA GLU A 296 6.57 -30.33 9.15
C GLU A 296 8.00 -30.47 8.61
N ARG A 297 8.16 -30.87 7.35
CA ARG A 297 9.48 -30.98 6.69
C ARG A 297 10.15 -29.62 6.57
N GLN A 298 9.42 -28.59 6.14
CA GLN A 298 9.94 -27.21 6.05
C GLN A 298 10.46 -26.73 7.41
N ASN A 299 9.64 -26.88 8.46
CA ASN A 299 10.01 -26.47 9.82
C ASN A 299 11.16 -27.30 10.41
N SER A 300 11.28 -28.57 10.00
CA SER A 300 12.38 -29.46 10.38
C SER A 300 13.65 -29.27 9.55
N ARG A 301 13.73 -28.22 8.70
CA ARG A 301 14.85 -27.94 7.80
C ARG A 301 15.19 -29.11 6.86
N LYS A 302 14.16 -29.86 6.45
CA LYS A 302 14.29 -30.97 5.49
C LYS A 302 13.89 -30.49 4.11
N VAL A 303 14.78 -30.71 3.14
CA VAL A 303 14.54 -30.40 1.73
C VAL A 303 13.21 -31.02 1.27
N ASN A 304 12.35 -30.17 0.74
CA ASN A 304 11.02 -30.48 0.25
C ASN A 304 10.71 -29.66 -1.02
N LEU A 305 9.54 -29.87 -1.64
CA LEU A 305 9.21 -29.19 -2.90
C LEU A 305 9.16 -27.66 -2.73
N LEU A 306 8.59 -27.15 -1.63
CA LEU A 306 8.49 -25.71 -1.36
C LEU A 306 9.89 -25.07 -1.32
N SER A 307 10.80 -25.65 -0.53
CA SER A 307 12.20 -25.17 -0.44
C SER A 307 13.00 -25.31 -1.74
N LYS A 308 12.61 -26.20 -2.66
CA LYS A 308 13.28 -26.37 -3.95
C LYS A 308 12.81 -25.35 -4.97
N THR A 309 11.53 -25.01 -4.96
CA THR A 309 10.90 -24.20 -6.00
C THR A 309 10.88 -22.71 -5.66
N SER A 310 10.72 -22.33 -4.38
CA SER A 310 10.65 -20.92 -3.96
C SER A 310 11.89 -20.13 -4.39
N ASN A 311 11.70 -18.90 -4.89
CA ASN A 311 12.79 -17.97 -5.18
C ASN A 311 13.27 -17.18 -3.95
N ASN A 312 12.53 -17.22 -2.84
CA ASN A 312 12.89 -16.50 -1.65
C ASN A 312 14.08 -17.15 -0.91
N PRO A 313 15.20 -16.44 -0.72
CA PRO A 313 16.41 -17.02 -0.14
C PRO A 313 16.24 -17.44 1.32
N GLU A 314 15.49 -16.67 2.12
CA GLU A 314 15.24 -16.97 3.54
C GLU A 314 14.37 -18.21 3.70
N PHE A 315 13.38 -18.39 2.83
CA PHE A 315 12.52 -19.57 2.83
C PHE A 315 13.24 -20.82 2.30
N LYS A 316 14.05 -20.67 1.23
CA LYS A 316 14.97 -21.72 0.72
C LYS A 316 15.96 -22.20 1.80
N MET A 317 16.47 -21.28 2.62
CA MET A 317 17.39 -21.57 3.72
C MET A 317 16.70 -22.03 5.02
N PHE A 318 15.37 -22.17 5.02
CA PHE A 318 14.58 -22.57 6.19
C PHE A 318 14.67 -21.60 7.38
N ASN A 319 14.98 -20.33 7.13
CA ASN A 319 14.98 -19.28 8.15
C ASN A 319 13.54 -18.84 8.43
N ILE A 320 12.69 -18.75 7.41
CA ILE A 320 11.25 -18.54 7.57
C ILE A 320 10.58 -19.91 7.77
N GLN A 321 9.89 -20.05 8.90
CA GLN A 321 9.10 -21.24 9.22
C GLN A 321 7.64 -21.05 8.80
N MET A 322 6.94 -22.17 8.61
CA MET A 322 5.49 -22.22 8.43
C MET A 322 4.84 -22.53 9.79
N PRO A 323 4.43 -21.52 10.58
CA PRO A 323 4.03 -21.70 11.96
C PRO A 323 2.83 -22.65 12.12
N LEU A 324 2.76 -23.35 13.25
CA LEU A 324 1.62 -24.25 13.52
C LEU A 324 0.34 -23.44 13.67
N VAL A 325 -0.70 -23.87 12.97
CA VAL A 325 -2.06 -23.32 13.07
C VAL A 325 -2.87 -24.24 13.98
N PRO A 326 -3.59 -23.72 14.99
CA PRO A 326 -4.40 -24.54 15.88
C PRO A 326 -5.38 -25.44 15.11
N GLU A 327 -5.46 -26.71 15.51
CA GLU A 327 -6.31 -27.71 14.84
C GLU A 327 -7.81 -27.38 14.95
N ASP A 328 -8.18 -26.68 16.02
CA ASP A 328 -9.53 -26.26 16.35
C ASP A 328 -9.89 -24.85 15.84
N LEU A 329 -8.95 -24.16 15.18
CA LEU A 329 -9.21 -22.86 14.56
C LEU A 329 -10.23 -23.04 13.41
N PRO A 330 -11.47 -22.54 13.54
CA PRO A 330 -12.46 -22.68 12.49
C PRO A 330 -12.15 -21.72 11.32
N PRO A 331 -12.72 -21.95 10.13
CA PRO A 331 -12.80 -20.92 9.10
C PRO A 331 -13.38 -19.61 9.64
N LEU A 332 -12.86 -18.47 9.17
CA LEU A 332 -13.28 -17.17 9.67
C LEU A 332 -14.78 -16.92 9.48
N ASP A 333 -15.36 -17.30 8.34
CA ASP A 333 -16.79 -17.16 8.05
C ASP A 333 -17.69 -17.97 8.99
N VAL A 334 -17.22 -19.14 9.42
CA VAL A 334 -17.88 -19.96 10.43
C VAL A 334 -17.87 -19.23 11.78
N LEU A 335 -16.71 -18.66 12.17
CA LEU A 335 -16.60 -17.88 13.40
C LEU A 335 -17.49 -16.63 13.37
N MET A 336 -17.49 -15.90 12.25
CA MET A 336 -18.37 -14.75 12.00
C MET A 336 -19.85 -15.13 12.23
N THR A 337 -20.29 -16.24 11.62
CA THR A 337 -21.67 -16.75 11.73
C THR A 337 -22.02 -17.15 13.17
N GLN A 338 -21.11 -17.81 13.89
CA GLN A 338 -21.28 -18.19 15.29
C GLN A 338 -21.49 -16.98 16.21
N HIS A 339 -20.92 -15.83 15.85
CA HIS A 339 -21.06 -14.55 16.56
C HIS A 339 -22.14 -13.63 15.96
N GLY A 340 -23.07 -14.19 15.16
CA GLY A 340 -24.24 -13.49 14.64
C GLY A 340 -23.94 -12.47 13.54
N GLN A 341 -22.76 -12.53 12.93
CA GLN A 341 -22.43 -11.71 11.76
C GLN A 341 -22.92 -12.37 10.49
N THR A 342 -23.58 -11.62 9.61
CA THR A 342 -23.98 -12.09 8.28
C THR A 342 -22.86 -11.80 7.30
N VAL A 343 -22.30 -12.85 6.70
CA VAL A 343 -21.32 -12.75 5.62
C VAL A 343 -21.92 -13.29 4.32
N ASP A 344 -21.69 -12.62 3.20
CA ASP A 344 -22.06 -13.14 1.89
C ASP A 344 -21.18 -14.37 1.58
N ALA A 345 -21.81 -15.49 1.22
CA ALA A 345 -21.15 -16.75 0.91
C ALA A 345 -20.14 -16.65 -0.25
N ASN A 346 -20.33 -15.70 -1.17
CA ASN A 346 -19.40 -15.47 -2.28
C ASN A 346 -18.34 -14.40 -1.97
N SER A 347 -18.51 -13.64 -0.89
CA SER A 347 -17.54 -12.61 -0.49
C SER A 347 -16.31 -13.21 0.20
N ILE A 348 -15.29 -12.37 0.33
CA ILE A 348 -14.00 -12.63 0.96
C ILE A 348 -13.71 -11.56 2.03
N PRO A 349 -12.86 -11.84 3.05
CA PRO A 349 -12.63 -10.93 4.17
C PRO A 349 -12.22 -9.51 3.80
N PHE A 350 -11.32 -9.36 2.83
CA PHE A 350 -10.89 -8.11 2.22
C PHE A 350 -11.34 -8.09 0.76
N PRO A 351 -12.42 -7.36 0.42
CA PRO A 351 -12.84 -7.20 -0.96
C PRO A 351 -11.82 -6.34 -1.74
N PRO A 352 -11.74 -6.52 -3.07
CA PRO A 352 -10.94 -5.65 -3.92
C PRO A 352 -11.56 -4.25 -4.01
N PHE A 353 -10.81 -3.28 -4.51
CA PHE A 353 -11.34 -1.93 -4.74
C PHE A 353 -11.95 -1.83 -6.13
N THR A 354 -13.05 -1.10 -6.22
CA THR A 354 -13.55 -0.61 -7.50
C THR A 354 -12.71 0.57 -8.00
N LEU A 355 -12.73 0.79 -9.31
CA LEU A 355 -12.13 1.98 -9.91
C LEU A 355 -12.69 3.29 -9.33
N SER A 356 -14.00 3.34 -9.07
CA SER A 356 -14.66 4.51 -8.47
C SER A 356 -14.14 4.78 -7.06
N GLN A 357 -13.92 3.74 -6.24
CA GLN A 357 -13.41 3.87 -4.88
C GLN A 357 -12.01 4.47 -4.84
N VAL A 358 -11.12 4.06 -5.75
CA VAL A 358 -9.77 4.62 -5.81
C VAL A 358 -9.77 6.06 -6.32
N VAL A 359 -10.61 6.38 -7.30
CA VAL A 359 -10.80 7.77 -7.76
C VAL A 359 -11.30 8.64 -6.60
N ARG A 360 -12.34 8.21 -5.89
CA ARG A 360 -12.89 8.93 -4.74
C ARG A 360 -11.85 9.12 -3.65
N ARG A 361 -10.99 8.11 -3.42
CA ARG A 361 -9.89 8.21 -2.47
C ARG A 361 -8.85 9.24 -2.88
N ALA A 362 -8.50 9.31 -4.16
CA ALA A 362 -7.59 10.33 -4.68
C ALA A 362 -8.13 11.75 -4.47
N ILE A 363 -9.43 11.97 -4.75
CA ILE A 363 -10.12 13.26 -4.54
C ILE A 363 -10.02 13.71 -3.07
N ARG A 364 -10.31 12.81 -2.13
CA ARG A 364 -10.31 13.13 -0.69
C ARG A 364 -8.92 13.38 -0.13
N THR A 365 -7.92 12.61 -0.56
CA THR A 365 -6.60 12.60 0.08
C THR A 365 -5.64 13.64 -0.47
N LEU A 366 -5.77 14.05 -1.74
CA LEU A 366 -4.80 14.96 -2.37
C LEU A 366 -5.30 16.39 -2.47
N LEU A 367 -6.59 16.59 -2.68
CA LEU A 367 -7.19 17.92 -2.78
C LEU A 367 -8.41 18.00 -1.85
N PRO A 368 -8.21 17.93 -0.53
CA PRO A 368 -9.30 18.00 0.44
C PRO A 368 -10.11 19.31 0.30
N ARG A 369 -11.45 19.20 0.23
CA ARG A 369 -12.39 20.34 0.12
C ARG A 369 -13.07 20.73 1.43
N GLN A 370 -12.64 20.15 2.56
CA GLN A 370 -13.19 20.43 3.88
C GLN A 370 -13.13 21.93 4.20
N THR A 371 -12.05 22.60 3.78
CA THR A 371 -11.93 24.06 3.84
C THR A 371 -11.88 24.59 2.41
N GLY A 372 -12.97 25.17 1.91
CA GLY A 372 -13.03 25.70 0.54
C GLY A 372 -13.81 24.83 -0.45
N VAL A 373 -14.99 24.30 -0.03
CA VAL A 373 -15.86 23.49 -0.88
C VAL A 373 -16.23 24.15 -2.22
N ASN A 374 -16.32 25.48 -2.25
CA ASN A 374 -16.62 26.26 -3.46
C ASN A 374 -15.40 27.02 -4.01
N ASP A 375 -14.19 26.69 -3.55
CA ASP A 375 -12.97 27.23 -4.15
C ASP A 375 -12.85 26.70 -5.58
N VAL A 376 -12.90 27.64 -6.54
CA VAL A 376 -12.88 27.35 -7.98
C VAL A 376 -11.54 26.75 -8.40
N LEU A 377 -10.43 27.19 -7.80
CA LEU A 377 -9.10 26.68 -8.13
C LEU A 377 -8.94 25.23 -7.67
N ILE A 378 -9.43 24.91 -6.47
CA ILE A 378 -9.43 23.53 -5.97
C ILE A 378 -10.36 22.64 -6.82
N ALA A 379 -11.54 23.14 -7.23
CA ALA A 379 -12.45 22.41 -8.13
C ALA A 379 -11.77 22.07 -9.45
N GLN A 380 -11.13 23.07 -10.06
CA GLN A 380 -10.46 22.92 -11.35
C GLN A 380 -9.28 21.95 -11.24
N ALA A 381 -8.48 22.04 -10.17
CA ALA A 381 -7.37 21.13 -9.93
C ALA A 381 -7.84 19.68 -9.73
N GLN A 382 -8.98 19.46 -9.04
CA GLN A 382 -9.57 18.12 -8.92
C GLN A 382 -10.05 17.59 -10.28
N ALA A 383 -10.65 18.43 -11.12
CA ALA A 383 -11.06 18.04 -12.47
C ALA A 383 -9.86 17.70 -13.36
N ASN A 384 -8.78 18.49 -13.30
CA ASN A 384 -7.52 18.25 -14.03
C ASN A 384 -6.85 16.95 -13.57
N LEU A 385 -6.78 16.75 -12.25
CA LEU A 385 -6.28 15.51 -11.66
C LEU A 385 -7.05 14.32 -12.22
N PHE A 386 -8.37 14.38 -12.21
CA PHE A 386 -9.16 13.27 -12.69
C PHE A 386 -8.99 13.05 -14.21
N ALA A 387 -8.91 14.10 -15.02
CA ALA A 387 -8.58 13.99 -16.45
C ALA A 387 -7.30 13.17 -16.68
N SER A 388 -6.27 13.38 -15.86
CA SER A 388 -4.99 12.67 -15.97
C SER A 388 -5.07 11.17 -15.68
N LEU A 389 -6.15 10.67 -15.06
CA LEU A 389 -6.34 9.25 -14.78
C LEU A 389 -6.93 8.47 -15.97
N GLU A 390 -7.46 9.15 -17.00
CA GLU A 390 -8.11 8.50 -18.16
C GLU A 390 -7.26 7.38 -18.80
N PRO A 391 -5.95 7.56 -19.07
CA PRO A 391 -5.12 6.50 -19.65
C PRO A 391 -5.04 5.25 -18.78
N LEU A 392 -5.01 5.39 -17.45
CA LEU A 392 -5.00 4.27 -16.51
C LEU A 392 -6.30 3.50 -16.57
N ILE A 393 -7.43 4.20 -16.63
CA ILE A 393 -8.74 3.56 -16.72
C ILE A 393 -8.79 2.70 -17.98
N PHE A 394 -8.33 3.21 -19.11
CA PHE A 394 -8.25 2.40 -20.33
C PHE A 394 -7.31 1.21 -20.19
N LYS A 395 -6.12 1.44 -19.65
CA LYS A 395 -5.13 0.40 -19.43
C LYS A 395 -5.67 -0.73 -18.53
N GLN A 396 -6.33 -0.37 -17.42
CA GLN A 396 -6.92 -1.29 -16.45
C GLN A 396 -8.11 -2.08 -17.03
N LEU A 397 -8.91 -1.45 -17.87
CA LEU A 397 -10.02 -2.10 -18.54
C LEU A 397 -9.56 -2.98 -19.73
N ASN A 398 -8.25 -3.07 -19.97
CA ASN A 398 -7.64 -3.68 -21.15
C ASN A 398 -8.28 -3.12 -22.44
N ILE A 399 -8.44 -1.80 -22.49
CA ILE A 399 -8.98 -1.05 -23.63
C ILE A 399 -7.79 -0.42 -24.35
N ASN A 400 -7.49 -0.91 -25.54
CA ASN A 400 -6.45 -0.33 -26.38
C ASN A 400 -6.96 0.96 -27.02
N LEU A 401 -6.37 2.09 -26.63
CA LEU A 401 -6.65 3.35 -27.30
C LEU A 401 -6.13 3.32 -28.74
N PRO A 402 -6.85 3.91 -29.71
CA PRO A 402 -6.34 4.09 -31.05
C PRO A 402 -5.08 4.96 -30.96
N GLN A 403 -3.96 4.47 -31.48
CA GLN A 403 -2.78 5.31 -31.59
C GLN A 403 -3.14 6.54 -32.45
N PRO A 404 -2.83 7.77 -32.00
CA PRO A 404 -2.96 8.92 -32.87
C PRO A 404 -2.10 8.63 -34.10
N SER A 405 -2.68 8.72 -35.30
CA SER A 405 -1.99 8.43 -36.54
C SER A 405 -0.79 9.36 -36.70
N GLY A 406 0.36 8.91 -36.22
CA GLY A 406 1.64 9.57 -36.35
C GLY A 406 2.10 9.45 -37.79
N ASN A 407 1.77 10.44 -38.61
CA ASN A 407 2.64 10.93 -39.66
C ASN A 407 2.15 12.30 -40.17
N PRO A 408 2.79 13.40 -39.77
CA PRO A 408 2.65 14.68 -40.46
C PRO A 408 3.45 14.77 -41.77
N GLU A 409 4.25 13.76 -42.14
CA GLU A 409 5.05 13.80 -43.37
C GLU A 409 4.80 12.59 -44.26
N GLY A 410 4.52 12.88 -45.54
CA GLY A 410 4.06 11.93 -46.52
C GLY A 410 5.04 10.77 -46.75
N GLN A 411 4.69 9.59 -46.25
CA GLN A 411 5.07 8.34 -46.88
C GLN A 411 3.81 7.52 -47.14
N PHE A 412 3.55 7.30 -48.42
CA PHE A 412 2.54 6.40 -48.93
C PHE A 412 2.84 4.98 -48.46
N PHE A 413 2.23 4.54 -47.36
CA PHE A 413 2.13 3.12 -47.06
C PHE A 413 1.10 2.52 -48.03
N ASN A 414 1.58 1.74 -48.99
CA ASN A 414 0.79 0.72 -49.68
C ASN A 414 0.36 -0.34 -48.64
N GLY A 415 -0.69 -0.02 -47.87
CA GLY A 415 -1.33 -0.96 -46.96
C GLY A 415 -2.28 -1.88 -47.72
N ASN A 416 -2.09 -3.19 -47.55
CA ASN A 416 -2.96 -4.23 -48.07
C ASN A 416 -4.42 -3.99 -47.57
N PRO A 417 -5.44 -3.83 -48.45
CA PRO A 417 -6.82 -3.52 -48.05
C PRO A 417 -7.53 -4.61 -47.21
N ASN A 418 -6.88 -5.75 -47.01
CA ASN A 418 -7.45 -6.94 -46.37
C ASN A 418 -6.98 -7.15 -44.91
N LEU A 419 -6.28 -6.19 -44.30
CA LEU A 419 -6.07 -6.24 -42.86
C LEU A 419 -7.32 -5.64 -42.17
N PRO A 420 -8.01 -6.39 -41.28
CA PRO A 420 -9.10 -5.82 -40.50
C PRO A 420 -8.58 -4.60 -39.76
N GLN A 421 -9.26 -3.45 -39.91
CA GLN A 421 -9.04 -2.33 -38.99
C GLN A 421 -9.36 -2.83 -37.57
N PRO A 422 -8.55 -2.49 -36.56
CA PRO A 422 -8.92 -2.81 -35.18
C PRO A 422 -10.30 -2.21 -34.92
N GLU A 423 -11.28 -3.03 -34.55
CA GLU A 423 -12.57 -2.53 -34.12
C GLU A 423 -12.35 -1.61 -32.92
N LEU A 424 -12.90 -0.40 -33.00
CA LEU A 424 -12.81 0.57 -31.91
C LEU A 424 -13.58 -0.01 -30.72
N ASP A 425 -12.89 -0.22 -29.61
CA ASP A 425 -13.52 -0.76 -28.40
C ASP A 425 -14.67 0.17 -27.96
N THR A 426 -15.89 -0.36 -27.96
CA THR A 426 -17.11 0.41 -27.67
C THR A 426 -17.11 0.95 -26.24
N ARG A 427 -16.32 0.36 -25.34
CA ARG A 427 -16.12 0.81 -23.96
C ARG A 427 -15.40 2.16 -23.88
N ILE A 428 -14.69 2.59 -24.94
CA ILE A 428 -14.01 3.89 -24.99
C ILE A 428 -15.01 5.05 -24.77
N GLY A 429 -16.17 4.98 -25.42
CA GLY A 429 -17.22 5.99 -25.28
C GLY A 429 -17.75 6.04 -23.85
N THR A 430 -18.05 4.89 -23.25
CA THR A 430 -18.56 4.77 -21.88
C THR A 430 -17.60 5.36 -20.85
N VAL A 431 -16.31 5.05 -20.95
CA VAL A 431 -15.29 5.61 -20.04
C VAL A 431 -15.22 7.12 -20.18
N ARG A 432 -15.19 7.66 -21.41
CA ARG A 432 -15.16 9.12 -21.61
C ARG A 432 -16.40 9.83 -21.11
N GLU A 433 -17.57 9.23 -21.29
CA GLU A 433 -18.83 9.74 -20.74
C GLU A 433 -18.80 9.76 -19.22
N PHE A 434 -18.30 8.68 -18.60
CA PHE A 434 -18.04 8.63 -17.16
C PHE A 434 -17.08 9.76 -16.74
N MET A 435 -15.95 9.91 -17.44
CA MET A 435 -14.94 10.91 -17.09
C MET A 435 -15.54 12.33 -17.15
N ALA A 436 -16.22 12.66 -18.24
CA ALA A 436 -16.86 13.96 -18.42
C ALA A 436 -17.96 14.21 -17.37
N PHE A 437 -18.71 13.18 -17.00
CA PHE A 437 -19.74 13.27 -15.96
C PHE A 437 -19.13 13.64 -14.60
N VAL A 438 -18.10 12.92 -14.14
CA VAL A 438 -17.44 13.22 -12.86
C VAL A 438 -16.81 14.61 -12.86
N GLN A 439 -16.13 15.00 -13.94
CA GLN A 439 -15.53 16.34 -14.06
C GLN A 439 -16.57 17.46 -13.94
N ASN A 440 -17.73 17.28 -14.56
CA ASN A 440 -18.82 18.25 -14.46
C ASN A 440 -19.31 18.38 -13.02
N GLN A 441 -19.51 17.26 -12.34
CA GLN A 441 -20.05 17.23 -10.99
C GLN A 441 -19.10 17.83 -9.95
N ILE A 442 -17.79 17.55 -10.05
CA ILE A 442 -16.78 18.10 -9.15
C ILE A 442 -16.72 19.64 -9.20
N GLN A 443 -17.00 20.23 -10.36
CA GLN A 443 -16.96 21.68 -10.57
C GLN A 443 -18.24 22.40 -10.12
N GLN A 444 -19.29 21.68 -9.70
CA GLN A 444 -20.51 22.30 -9.22
C GLN A 444 -20.29 22.95 -7.84
N SER A 445 -21.06 24.01 -7.57
CA SER A 445 -21.09 24.61 -6.24
C SER A 445 -22.00 23.82 -5.31
N HIS A 446 -21.60 23.68 -4.05
CA HIS A 446 -22.34 22.97 -3.02
C HIS A 446 -22.49 23.85 -1.78
N ASP A 447 -23.60 23.70 -1.08
CA ASP A 447 -23.90 24.48 0.12
C ASP A 447 -23.00 24.12 1.31
N SER A 448 -22.46 22.90 1.32
CA SER A 448 -21.52 22.41 2.33
C SER A 448 -20.61 21.30 1.79
N TYR A 449 -19.56 20.98 2.55
CA TYR A 449 -18.69 19.84 2.23
C TYR A 449 -19.47 18.52 2.26
N GLU A 450 -20.40 18.34 3.20
CA GLU A 450 -21.23 17.14 3.30
C GLU A 450 -22.13 16.97 2.07
N ALA A 451 -22.66 18.08 1.54
CA ALA A 451 -23.45 18.07 0.30
C ALA A 451 -22.60 17.72 -0.93
N PHE A 452 -21.38 18.25 -1.01
CA PHE A 452 -20.39 17.85 -2.03
C PHE A 452 -20.05 16.37 -1.90
N ASP A 453 -19.73 15.91 -0.68
CA ASP A 453 -19.30 14.54 -0.42
C ASP A 453 -20.35 13.50 -0.81
N ALA A 454 -21.60 13.75 -0.44
CA ALA A 454 -22.75 12.93 -0.83
C ALA A 454 -23.02 12.98 -2.35
N ALA A 455 -22.80 14.12 -3.01
CA ALA A 455 -22.91 14.20 -4.46
C ALA A 455 -21.85 13.34 -5.15
N ILE A 456 -20.60 13.36 -4.66
CA ILE A 456 -19.53 12.51 -5.16
C ILE A 456 -19.86 11.03 -4.94
N ASP A 457 -20.45 10.62 -3.82
CA ASP A 457 -20.91 9.23 -3.62
C ASP A 457 -21.90 8.78 -4.71
N VAL A 458 -22.88 9.61 -5.04
CA VAL A 458 -23.86 9.33 -6.11
C VAL A 458 -23.17 9.21 -7.47
N VAL A 459 -22.15 10.05 -7.71
CA VAL A 459 -21.35 9.99 -8.94
C VAL A 459 -20.58 8.68 -9.05
N MET A 460 -19.96 8.24 -7.95
CA MET A 460 -19.20 6.98 -7.91
C MET A 460 -20.09 5.76 -8.05
N ALA A 461 -21.26 5.73 -7.40
CA ALA A 461 -22.22 4.64 -7.58
C ALA A 461 -22.67 4.51 -9.04
N LYS A 462 -22.97 5.64 -9.71
CA LYS A 462 -23.32 5.64 -11.13
C LYS A 462 -22.15 5.20 -12.02
N ALA A 463 -20.92 5.53 -11.63
CA ALA A 463 -19.72 5.04 -12.31
C ALA A 463 -19.62 3.51 -12.27
N ASP A 464 -19.83 2.93 -11.09
CA ASP A 464 -19.80 1.48 -10.91
C ASP A 464 -20.91 0.79 -11.71
N GLU A 465 -22.11 1.38 -11.82
CA GLU A 465 -23.17 0.87 -12.70
C GLU A 465 -22.75 0.89 -14.18
N MET A 466 -22.13 1.98 -14.65
CA MET A 466 -21.68 2.13 -16.03
C MET A 466 -20.53 1.17 -16.38
N LEU A 467 -19.63 0.90 -15.43
CA LEU A 467 -18.48 0.00 -15.60
C LEU A 467 -18.82 -1.48 -15.36
N GLY A 468 -19.76 -1.75 -14.44
CA GLY A 468 -20.12 -3.10 -14.02
C GLY A 468 -20.85 -3.95 -15.05
N ALA A 469 -21.39 -3.33 -16.10
CA ALA A 469 -21.89 -4.05 -17.27
C ALA A 469 -20.79 -4.82 -18.04
N ASN A 470 -19.49 -4.55 -17.78
CA ASN A 470 -18.37 -5.03 -18.59
C ASN A 470 -17.30 -5.82 -17.79
N ASN A 471 -17.60 -6.35 -16.60
CA ASN A 471 -16.71 -7.23 -15.80
C ASN A 471 -15.36 -6.64 -15.35
N ALA A 472 -15.15 -5.33 -15.43
CA ALA A 472 -13.82 -4.72 -15.33
C ALA A 472 -13.69 -3.68 -14.20
N ILE A 473 -14.18 -4.01 -13.01
CA ILE A 473 -14.32 -3.02 -11.91
C ILE A 473 -13.18 -3.10 -10.88
N ASN A 474 -12.59 -4.27 -10.67
CA ASN A 474 -11.81 -4.56 -9.46
C ASN A 474 -10.29 -4.52 -9.68
N PHE A 475 -9.56 -4.00 -8.69
CA PHE A 475 -8.10 -4.04 -8.65
C PHE A 475 -7.53 -3.86 -7.24
N ILE A 476 -6.26 -4.25 -7.06
CA ILE A 476 -5.51 -4.16 -5.79
C ILE A 476 -4.29 -3.24 -5.98
N PRO A 477 -4.40 -1.92 -5.74
CA PRO A 477 -3.23 -1.03 -5.78
C PRO A 477 -2.38 -1.21 -4.51
N PRO A 478 -1.05 -1.05 -4.51
CA PRO A 478 -0.23 -1.09 -3.28
C PRO A 478 -0.72 -0.13 -2.18
N ARG A 479 -1.27 1.02 -2.59
CA ARG A 479 -1.85 2.02 -1.70
C ARG A 479 -3.06 1.51 -0.92
N ILE A 480 -3.73 0.46 -1.41
CA ILE A 480 -4.91 -0.14 -0.77
C ILE A 480 -4.67 -0.46 0.70
N TYR A 481 -3.49 -1.02 1.00
CA TYR A 481 -3.18 -1.44 2.34
C TYR A 481 -3.11 -0.22 3.24
N ILE A 482 -2.37 0.81 2.80
CA ILE A 482 -2.26 2.10 3.49
C ILE A 482 -3.65 2.68 3.75
N ASP A 483 -4.50 2.73 2.72
CA ASP A 483 -5.85 3.30 2.82
C ASP A 483 -6.74 2.52 3.80
N LEU A 484 -6.73 1.19 3.75
CA LEU A 484 -7.43 0.33 4.71
C LEU A 484 -6.99 0.60 6.15
N GLY A 485 -5.73 0.97 6.35
CA GLY A 485 -5.17 1.32 7.66
C GLY A 485 -5.29 2.76 8.10
N GLN A 486 -5.91 3.64 7.31
CA GLN A 486 -6.15 5.03 7.69
C GLN A 486 -7.58 5.26 8.21
N ASN A 487 -8.53 4.36 7.88
CA ASN A 487 -9.99 4.45 8.14
C ASN A 487 -10.44 5.83 8.65
N ASP A 488 -10.54 6.79 7.72
CA ASP A 488 -10.88 8.19 7.99
C ASP A 488 -12.39 8.42 8.11
N GLY A 489 -13.17 7.34 8.27
CA GLY A 489 -14.61 7.39 8.53
C GLY A 489 -15.48 7.78 7.35
N ASP A 490 -14.94 7.74 6.12
CA ASP A 490 -15.62 8.18 4.90
C ASP A 490 -16.49 7.10 4.22
N ASN A 491 -16.45 5.87 4.72
CA ASN A 491 -17.13 4.69 4.17
C ASN A 491 -16.83 4.40 2.68
N ASN A 492 -15.80 5.02 2.10
CA ASN A 492 -15.42 4.81 0.69
C ASN A 492 -14.58 3.53 0.50
N LEU A 493 -14.02 2.99 1.59
CA LEU A 493 -13.28 1.73 1.56
C LEU A 493 -14.26 0.56 1.39
N PRO A 494 -13.89 -0.50 0.64
CA PRO A 494 -14.67 -1.73 0.60
C PRO A 494 -14.95 -2.24 2.01
N GLN A 495 -16.23 -2.46 2.30
CA GLN A 495 -16.65 -2.98 3.59
C GLN A 495 -16.33 -4.48 3.62
N GLY A 496 -15.20 -4.82 4.23
CA GLY A 496 -14.84 -6.19 4.55
C GLY A 496 -15.66 -6.75 5.71
N TRP A 497 -15.23 -7.89 6.21
CA TRP A 497 -15.92 -8.63 7.29
C TRP A 497 -15.66 -8.06 8.70
N GLY A 498 -15.48 -6.75 8.84
CA GLY A 498 -14.97 -6.12 10.07
C GLY A 498 -13.49 -6.42 10.37
N PHE A 499 -12.81 -7.01 9.38
CA PHE A 499 -11.38 -7.26 9.35
C PHE A 499 -10.70 -6.11 8.61
N TYR A 500 -9.70 -5.50 9.23
CA TYR A 500 -9.05 -4.32 8.66
C TYR A 500 -7.56 -4.28 8.97
N LEU A 501 -6.83 -3.47 8.21
CA LEU A 501 -5.45 -3.15 8.52
C LEU A 501 -5.42 -1.92 9.41
N GLU A 502 -4.45 -1.79 10.29
CA GLU A 502 -4.21 -0.56 11.05
C GLU A 502 -2.78 -0.10 10.80
N THR A 503 -2.61 1.17 10.45
CA THR A 503 -1.28 1.75 10.27
C THR A 503 -0.56 1.86 11.61
N VAL A 504 0.53 1.11 11.76
CA VAL A 504 1.30 1.10 13.02
C VAL A 504 2.50 2.03 13.00
N GLY A 505 3.01 2.42 11.83
CA GLY A 505 4.13 3.36 11.73
C GLY A 505 4.86 3.31 10.39
N ALA A 506 5.79 4.23 10.19
CA ALA A 506 6.72 4.18 9.06
C ALA A 506 8.00 3.42 9.44
N LEU A 507 8.33 2.39 8.68
CA LEU A 507 9.58 1.66 8.77
C LEU A 507 10.70 2.49 8.14
N ILE A 508 11.72 2.83 8.92
CA ILE A 508 12.91 3.55 8.45
C ILE A 508 14.19 2.87 8.96
N TYR A 509 15.31 3.14 8.29
CA TYR A 509 16.60 2.59 8.70
C TYR A 509 16.92 2.88 10.17
N ARG A 510 17.12 1.81 10.97
CA ARG A 510 17.33 1.90 12.43
C ARG A 510 18.48 2.82 12.82
N GLY A 511 19.53 2.91 12.01
CA GLY A 511 20.72 3.73 12.30
C GLY A 511 20.50 5.23 12.15
N ALA A 512 19.36 5.67 11.59
CA ALA A 512 18.97 7.07 11.56
C ALA A 512 18.17 7.51 12.80
N ILE A 513 17.84 6.58 13.69
CA ILE A 513 17.04 6.82 14.90
C ILE A 513 17.99 6.88 16.10
N ARG A 514 17.95 7.99 16.84
CA ARG A 514 18.63 8.13 18.13
C ARG A 514 17.94 7.22 19.13
N ASP A 515 18.70 6.39 19.84
CA ASP A 515 18.08 5.70 20.96
C ASP A 515 17.68 6.77 21.98
N ALA A 516 16.41 6.77 22.40
CA ALA A 516 15.94 7.70 23.41
C ALA A 516 16.77 7.47 24.68
N ALA A 517 17.80 8.28 24.87
CA ALA A 517 18.49 8.35 26.14
C ALA A 517 17.41 8.72 27.17
N VAL A 518 17.29 7.91 28.23
CA VAL A 518 16.75 8.39 29.50
C VAL A 518 17.43 9.73 29.71
N VAL A 519 16.66 10.82 29.61
CA VAL A 519 17.15 12.16 29.93
C VAL A 519 17.82 12.00 31.29
N PRO A 520 19.15 12.18 31.40
CA PRO A 520 19.75 12.26 32.71
C PRO A 520 18.98 13.37 33.41
N GLN A 521 18.36 13.07 34.55
CA GLN A 521 17.92 14.13 35.45
C GLN A 521 19.19 14.87 35.85
N GLU A 522 19.59 15.85 35.03
CA GLU A 522 20.46 16.90 35.51
C GLU A 522 19.67 17.59 36.61
N GLU A 523 20.26 17.48 37.79
CA GLU A 523 19.87 18.09 39.03
C GLU A 523 19.35 19.50 38.75
N LEU A 524 18.03 19.67 38.89
CA LEU A 524 17.44 20.94 39.27
C LEU A 524 17.96 21.23 40.68
N SER A 525 19.18 21.76 40.75
CA SER A 525 19.68 22.46 41.91
C SER A 525 18.72 23.62 42.15
N SER A 526 17.96 23.47 43.22
CA SER A 526 17.29 24.57 43.90
C SER A 526 18.30 25.70 44.11
N ASP A 527 18.06 26.83 43.47
CA ASP A 527 18.45 28.10 44.08
C ASP A 527 17.34 29.13 43.89
N ASP A 528 17.02 29.75 45.02
CA ASP A 528 15.84 30.54 45.29
C ASP A 528 15.86 31.90 44.59
N GLY A 529 14.67 32.34 44.18
CA GLY A 529 14.24 33.73 44.27
C GLY A 529 14.74 34.69 43.18
N ASN A 530 13.84 35.13 42.30
CA ASN A 530 13.11 36.37 42.59
C ASN A 530 11.91 36.52 41.66
N VAL A 531 10.80 36.90 42.27
CA VAL A 531 9.56 37.32 41.61
C VAL A 531 9.80 38.69 41.00
N ASP A 532 9.51 38.86 39.71
CA ASP A 532 8.90 40.11 39.27
C ASP A 532 7.99 39.90 38.07
N THR A 533 6.73 40.20 38.33
CA THR A 533 5.62 40.34 37.42
C THR A 533 5.85 41.54 36.51
N ASP A 534 5.66 41.39 35.19
CA ASP A 534 4.96 42.41 34.40
C ASP A 534 4.61 41.91 32.98
N VAL A 535 3.31 41.70 32.78
CA VAL A 535 2.62 41.80 31.49
C VAL A 535 2.15 43.26 31.42
N PRO A 536 2.35 44.00 30.30
CA PRO A 536 1.17 44.23 29.45
C PRO A 536 1.42 44.46 27.94
N GLN A 537 0.48 43.88 27.18
CA GLN A 537 -0.28 44.51 26.08
C GLN A 537 0.40 44.87 24.75
N THR A 538 -0.02 44.18 23.69
CA THR A 538 -0.36 44.81 22.39
C THR A 538 -1.76 45.47 22.49
N PRO A 539 -2.25 46.30 21.54
CA PRO A 539 -1.69 46.70 20.22
C PRO A 539 -1.80 48.21 19.90
N ASN A 540 -1.11 48.70 18.86
CA ASN A 540 -1.71 49.68 17.94
C ASN A 540 -0.99 49.74 16.57
N PRO A 541 -1.71 50.06 15.48
CA PRO A 541 -1.27 50.01 14.10
C PRO A 541 -0.65 51.35 13.66
N ASP A 542 -0.29 51.40 12.37
CA ASP A 542 0.22 52.55 11.62
C ASP A 542 1.71 52.88 11.80
N ASN A 543 2.53 52.31 10.90
CA ASN A 543 3.47 53.18 10.18
C ASN A 543 3.66 52.73 8.73
N LYS A 544 3.33 53.64 7.81
CA LYS A 544 3.48 53.51 6.37
C LYS A 544 4.93 53.72 5.95
N SER A 545 5.24 53.16 4.77
CA SER A 545 6.27 53.61 3.82
C SER A 545 7.71 53.12 4.05
N SER A 546 8.11 52.11 3.28
CA SER A 546 8.98 52.39 2.13
C SER A 546 8.87 51.27 1.09
N LYS A 547 8.61 51.69 -0.15
CA LYS A 547 8.65 50.89 -1.37
C LYS A 547 10.11 50.62 -1.73
N GLN A 548 10.46 49.38 -2.03
CA GLN A 548 11.51 49.08 -3.01
C GLN A 548 11.11 47.88 -3.85
N ALA A 549 11.13 48.13 -5.17
CA ALA A 549 10.71 47.23 -6.23
C ALA A 549 11.77 46.13 -6.44
N PHE A 550 11.33 44.89 -6.56
CA PHE A 550 12.15 43.82 -7.11
C PHE A 550 12.14 43.92 -8.63
N GLN A 551 13.32 44.14 -9.20
CA GLN A 551 13.60 44.05 -10.62
C GLN A 551 13.57 42.58 -11.05
N THR A 552 12.84 42.33 -12.13
CA THR A 552 12.84 41.12 -12.93
C THR A 552 14.22 40.91 -13.58
N ALA A 553 14.80 39.74 -13.32
CA ALA A 553 15.91 39.21 -14.12
C ALA A 553 15.36 38.11 -15.03
N ALA A 554 15.32 38.41 -16.32
CA ALA A 554 15.07 37.46 -17.39
C ALA A 554 16.23 36.45 -17.47
N PHE A 555 15.88 35.18 -17.62
CA PHE A 555 16.78 34.19 -18.21
C PHE A 555 16.11 33.61 -19.45
N ASN A 556 16.72 33.93 -20.60
CA ASN A 556 16.65 33.10 -21.80
C ASN A 556 17.35 31.78 -21.46
N TRP A 557 16.67 30.66 -21.66
CA TRP A 557 17.04 29.53 -22.55
C TRP A 557 15.86 28.57 -22.62
#